data_AF-A0A7V9GHZ6-F1
#
_entry.id   AF-A0A7V9GHZ6-F1
#
_cell.length_a   1.000
_cell.length_b   1.000
_cell.length_c   1.000
_cell.angle_alpha   90.00
_cell.angle_beta   90.00
_cell.angle_gamma   90.00
#
_symmetry.space_group_name_H-M   'P 1'
#
loop_
_entity.id
_entity.type
_entity.pdbx_description
1 polymer ?
#
loop_
_entity_poly.entity_id
_entity_poly.type
_entity_poly.pdbx_seq_one_letter_code
_entity_poly.pdbx_strand_id
1 'polypeptide(L)'
;RRPRPVAPIYQPEVAARAIVDAADRPRREIWVGAPTPFVVWGARLVPGLVDRYLARTNYEGQQDDEPIPADRPSYLWEPLPGDAGAYGPYGDEAHDRSLQYEVSSRRQLVAGVMGAVGVGAAGARAVRRRSRW
;
A
#
# COMPACT_ATOMS: atom_id res chain seq x y z
N ARG A 1 6.22 -8.43 -24.43
CA ARG A 1 6.02 -8.73 -23.00
C ARG A 1 4.76 -8.04 -22.56
N ARG A 2 3.86 -8.76 -21.89
CA ARG A 2 2.58 -8.26 -21.44
C ARG A 2 2.78 -7.30 -20.27
N PRO A 3 2.10 -6.15 -20.22
CA PRO A 3 2.20 -5.28 -19.05
C PRO A 3 1.51 -5.93 -17.86
N ARG A 4 2.13 -5.82 -16.67
CA ARG A 4 1.58 -6.26 -15.39
C ARG A 4 1.73 -5.18 -14.31
N PRO A 5 0.90 -5.19 -13.26
CA PRO A 5 1.11 -4.31 -12.11
C PRO A 5 2.43 -4.64 -11.40
N VAL A 6 3.12 -3.61 -10.90
CA VAL A 6 4.31 -3.78 -10.05
C VAL A 6 3.87 -4.37 -8.71
N ALA A 7 4.53 -5.44 -8.28
CA ALA A 7 4.29 -6.01 -6.96
C ALA A 7 4.67 -5.03 -5.84
N PRO A 8 3.97 -5.04 -4.70
CA PRO A 8 2.84 -5.89 -4.34
C PRO A 8 1.53 -5.48 -5.03
N ILE A 9 0.80 -6.48 -5.51
CA ILE A 9 -0.53 -6.30 -6.11
C ILE A 9 -1.55 -6.32 -4.97
N TYR A 10 -2.55 -5.45 -5.01
CA TYR A 10 -3.63 -5.42 -4.03
C TYR A 10 -4.97 -5.62 -4.72
N GLN A 11 -5.89 -6.29 -4.01
CA GLN A 11 -7.27 -6.42 -4.48
C GLN A 11 -7.98 -5.05 -4.52
N PRO A 12 -8.95 -4.86 -5.43
CA PRO A 12 -9.65 -3.58 -5.60
C PRO A 12 -10.32 -3.08 -4.32
N GLU A 13 -10.75 -3.99 -3.43
CA GLU A 13 -11.41 -3.67 -2.17
C GLU A 13 -10.48 -2.94 -1.19
N VAL A 14 -9.15 -3.09 -1.31
CA VAL A 14 -8.19 -2.33 -0.50
C VAL A 14 -8.32 -0.85 -0.82
N ALA A 15 -8.36 -0.48 -2.09
CA ALA A 15 -8.57 0.89 -2.53
C ALA A 15 -10.01 1.35 -2.22
N ALA A 16 -11.02 0.50 -2.47
CA ALA A 16 -12.41 0.84 -2.19
C ALA A 16 -12.64 1.19 -0.70
N ARG A 17 -12.09 0.41 0.22
CA ARG A 17 -12.17 0.71 1.66
C ARG A 17 -11.49 2.02 2.02
N ALA A 18 -10.37 2.36 1.38
CA ALA A 18 -9.69 3.63 1.60
C ALA A 18 -10.49 4.82 1.09
N ILE A 19 -11.17 4.67 -0.06
CA ILE A 19 -12.07 5.70 -0.61
C ILE A 19 -13.27 5.92 0.32
N VAL A 20 -13.91 4.85 0.79
CA VAL A 20 -15.02 4.94 1.76
C VAL A 20 -14.54 5.58 3.07
N ASP A 21 -13.38 5.17 3.59
CA ASP A 21 -12.80 5.80 4.80
C ASP A 21 -12.53 7.30 4.61
N ALA A 22 -12.04 7.70 3.43
CA ALA A 22 -11.84 9.11 3.10
C ALA A 22 -13.15 9.89 3.02
N ALA A 23 -14.23 9.27 2.54
CA ALA A 23 -15.55 9.89 2.46
C ALA A 23 -16.17 10.08 3.86
N ASP A 24 -16.10 9.05 4.72
CA ASP A 24 -16.68 9.09 6.07
C ASP A 24 -15.85 9.95 7.03
N ARG A 25 -14.52 9.93 6.86
CA ARG A 25 -13.56 10.60 7.76
C ARG A 25 -12.54 11.37 6.92
N PRO A 26 -12.90 12.55 6.41
CA PRO A 26 -12.07 13.30 5.48
C PRO A 26 -10.67 13.57 6.05
N ARG A 27 -9.68 13.16 5.27
CA ARG A 27 -8.25 13.39 5.54
C ARG A 27 -7.64 14.01 4.30
N ARG A 28 -6.63 14.87 4.50
CA ARG A 28 -5.90 15.52 3.40
C ARG A 28 -5.23 14.50 2.46
N GLU A 29 -4.80 13.37 2.99
CA GLU A 29 -4.11 12.33 2.23
C GLU A 29 -4.28 10.98 2.94
N ILE A 30 -4.50 9.92 2.15
CA ILE A 30 -4.52 8.53 2.60
C ILE A 30 -3.58 7.75 1.69
N TRP A 31 -2.56 7.13 2.27
CA TRP A 31 -1.66 6.25 1.54
C TRP A 31 -2.20 4.83 1.56
N VAL A 32 -2.26 4.23 0.38
CA VAL A 32 -2.70 2.86 0.18
C VAL A 32 -1.54 2.08 -0.44
N GLY A 33 -1.22 0.95 0.17
CA GLY A 33 -0.13 0.06 -0.25
C GLY A 33 1.13 0.25 0.58
N ALA A 34 1.74 -0.88 0.97
CA ALA A 34 2.92 -0.89 1.83
C ALA A 34 4.15 -0.16 1.27
N PRO A 35 4.44 -0.15 -0.05
CA PRO A 35 5.60 0.57 -0.58
C PRO A 35 5.42 2.10 -0.60
N THR A 36 4.18 2.58 -0.65
CA THR A 36 3.86 4.00 -0.89
C THR A 36 4.59 4.96 0.07
N PRO A 37 4.59 4.74 1.41
CA PRO A 37 5.33 5.59 2.33
C PRO A 37 6.83 5.63 2.03
N PHE A 38 7.44 4.48 1.69
CA PHE A 38 8.87 4.39 1.43
C PHE A 38 9.27 5.15 0.18
N VAL A 39 8.49 5.04 -0.90
CA VAL A 39 8.74 5.77 -2.14
C VAL A 39 8.58 7.27 -1.91
N VAL A 40 7.52 7.69 -1.23
CA VAL A 40 7.25 9.12 -0.96
C VAL A 40 8.34 9.75 -0.09
N TRP A 41 8.75 9.08 0.98
CA TRP A 41 9.83 9.57 1.84
C TRP A 41 11.19 9.49 1.16
N GLY A 42 11.46 8.42 0.40
CA GLY A 42 12.68 8.27 -0.37
C GLY A 42 12.85 9.38 -1.40
N ALA A 43 11.80 9.71 -2.15
CA ALA A 43 11.82 10.79 -3.13
C ALA A 43 12.07 12.17 -2.48
N ARG A 44 11.62 12.37 -1.24
CA ARG A 44 11.88 13.61 -0.48
C ARG A 44 13.32 13.71 0.03
N LEU A 45 13.92 12.60 0.46
CA LEU A 45 15.22 12.59 1.13
C LEU A 45 16.38 12.39 0.17
N VAL A 46 16.22 11.53 -0.83
CA VAL A 46 17.27 11.09 -1.76
C VAL A 46 16.74 10.92 -3.19
N PRO A 47 16.18 11.99 -3.81
CA PRO A 47 15.45 11.90 -5.08
C PRO A 47 16.24 11.21 -6.20
N GLY A 48 17.47 11.65 -6.46
CA GLY A 48 18.27 11.09 -7.55
C GLY A 48 18.67 9.62 -7.36
N LEU A 49 18.70 9.11 -6.12
CA LEU A 49 18.92 7.69 -5.87
C LEU A 49 17.65 6.88 -6.16
N VAL A 50 16.50 7.37 -5.70
CA VAL A 50 15.20 6.74 -5.97
C VAL A 50 14.92 6.72 -7.47
N ASP A 51 15.17 7.81 -8.19
CA ASP A 51 14.94 7.87 -9.63
C ASP A 51 15.80 6.85 -10.39
N ARG A 52 17.10 6.73 -10.05
CA ARG A 52 17.98 5.73 -10.66
C ARG A 52 17.56 4.31 -10.32
N TYR A 53 17.08 4.08 -9.11
CA TYR A 53 16.59 2.77 -8.69
C TYR A 53 15.33 2.40 -9.48
N LEU A 54 14.30 3.26 -9.47
CA LEU A 54 13.04 3.03 -10.17
C LEU A 54 13.22 2.91 -11.67
N ALA A 55 14.09 3.73 -12.29
CA ALA A 55 14.38 3.64 -13.72
C ALA A 55 14.98 2.28 -14.11
N ARG A 56 15.77 1.66 -13.22
CA ARG A 56 16.37 0.35 -13.46
C ARG A 56 15.41 -0.80 -13.20
N THR A 57 14.56 -0.71 -12.18
CA THR A 57 13.75 -1.85 -11.71
C THR A 57 12.32 -1.85 -12.23
N ASN A 58 11.68 -0.68 -12.42
CA ASN A 58 10.26 -0.63 -12.75
C ASN A 58 9.94 -1.08 -14.18
N TYR A 59 10.86 -0.90 -15.14
CA TYR A 59 10.61 -1.32 -16.52
C TYR A 59 10.43 -2.84 -16.59
N GLU A 60 11.33 -3.59 -15.97
CA GLU A 60 11.23 -5.05 -15.87
C GLU A 60 10.09 -5.47 -14.93
N GLY A 61 9.91 -4.78 -13.80
CA GLY A 61 8.83 -5.09 -12.84
C GLY A 61 7.41 -4.86 -13.36
N GLN A 62 7.23 -4.10 -14.45
CA GLN A 62 5.95 -3.91 -15.14
C GLN A 62 5.75 -4.85 -16.32
N GLN A 63 6.66 -5.78 -16.57
CA GLN A 63 6.58 -6.70 -17.69
C GLN A 63 6.42 -8.13 -17.19
N ASP A 64 5.54 -8.84 -17.87
CA ASP A 64 5.38 -10.28 -17.79
C ASP A 64 6.11 -10.94 -18.97
N ASP A 65 6.52 -12.19 -18.79
CA ASP A 65 7.21 -12.95 -19.84
C ASP A 65 6.25 -13.39 -20.95
N GLU A 66 4.94 -13.36 -20.67
CA GLU A 66 3.91 -13.64 -21.67
C GLU A 66 3.94 -12.63 -22.83
N PRO A 67 3.89 -13.10 -24.09
CA PRO A 67 3.71 -12.22 -25.23
C PRO A 67 2.29 -11.64 -25.26
N ILE A 68 2.15 -10.44 -25.84
CA ILE A 68 0.83 -9.86 -26.11
C ILE A 68 0.33 -10.45 -27.44
N PRO A 69 -0.91 -10.98 -27.50
CA PRO A 69 -1.50 -11.40 -28.77
C PRO A 69 -1.53 -10.26 -29.79
N ALA A 70 -1.16 -10.55 -31.04
CA ALA A 70 -1.07 -9.53 -32.10
C ALA A 70 -2.43 -8.90 -32.45
N ASP A 71 -3.51 -9.63 -32.19
CA ASP A 71 -4.91 -9.27 -32.41
C ASP A 71 -5.59 -8.76 -31.14
N ARG A 72 -4.85 -8.50 -30.05
CA ARG A 72 -5.43 -7.99 -28.81
C ARG A 72 -6.19 -6.68 -29.09
N PRO A 73 -7.47 -6.59 -28.70
CA PRO A 73 -8.24 -5.38 -28.91
C PRO A 73 -7.69 -4.24 -28.04
N SER A 74 -7.70 -3.03 -28.59
CA SER A 74 -7.19 -1.82 -27.91
C SER A 74 -8.33 -0.83 -27.69
N TYR A 75 -8.18 0.02 -26.67
CA TYR A 75 -9.15 1.05 -26.32
C TYR A 75 -8.63 2.48 -26.59
N LEU A 76 -7.65 2.63 -27.50
CA LEU A 76 -7.00 3.92 -27.72
C LEU A 76 -7.91 4.92 -28.47
N TRP A 77 -8.67 4.43 -29.44
CA TRP A 77 -9.56 5.24 -30.28
C TRP A 77 -11.03 5.11 -29.89
N GLU A 78 -11.43 3.90 -29.48
CA GLU A 78 -12.81 3.55 -29.18
C GLU A 78 -12.84 2.68 -27.92
N PRO A 79 -13.84 2.82 -27.04
CA PRO A 79 -13.98 1.98 -25.87
C PRO A 79 -14.22 0.52 -26.29
N LEU A 80 -13.71 -0.42 -25.48
CA LEU A 80 -14.10 -1.83 -25.64
C LEU A 80 -15.55 -2.00 -25.17
N PRO A 81 -16.36 -2.82 -25.87
CA PRO A 81 -17.73 -3.09 -25.43
C PRO A 81 -17.74 -3.89 -24.12
N GLY A 82 -18.78 -3.66 -23.30
CA GLY A 82 -19.03 -4.40 -22.07
C GLY A 82 -18.44 -3.77 -20.80
N ASP A 83 -18.62 -4.46 -19.67
CA ASP A 83 -18.04 -4.11 -18.38
C ASP A 83 -16.77 -4.96 -18.16
N ALA A 84 -15.64 -4.30 -17.91
CA ALA A 84 -14.37 -4.97 -17.64
C ALA A 84 -14.31 -5.60 -16.25
N GLY A 85 -15.26 -5.25 -15.35
CA GLY A 85 -15.27 -5.67 -13.97
C GLY A 85 -14.17 -5.01 -13.13
N ALA A 86 -14.14 -5.34 -11.83
CA ALA A 86 -13.17 -4.80 -10.89
C ALA A 86 -11.91 -5.66 -10.74
N TYR A 87 -11.95 -6.93 -11.14
CA TYR A 87 -10.87 -7.89 -10.94
C TYR A 87 -10.07 -8.11 -12.22
N GLY A 88 -8.75 -8.08 -12.07
CA GLY A 88 -7.81 -8.45 -13.12
C GLY A 88 -7.38 -9.91 -13.02
N PRO A 89 -6.53 -10.37 -13.96
CA PRO A 89 -6.04 -11.75 -14.00
C PRO A 89 -5.04 -12.11 -12.89
N TYR A 90 -4.55 -11.11 -12.12
CA TYR A 90 -3.54 -11.29 -11.08
C TYR A 90 -4.14 -11.52 -9.68
N GLY A 91 -5.38 -12.03 -9.61
CA GLY A 91 -6.10 -12.22 -8.35
C GLY A 91 -5.39 -13.13 -7.36
N ASP A 92 -4.71 -14.17 -7.84
CA ASP A 92 -3.99 -15.15 -7.01
C ASP A 92 -2.72 -14.56 -6.35
N GLU A 93 -2.16 -13.49 -6.92
CA GLU A 93 -1.00 -12.77 -6.38
C GLU A 93 -1.41 -11.53 -5.57
N ALA A 94 -2.69 -11.14 -5.64
CA ALA A 94 -3.19 -9.91 -5.06
C ALA A 94 -3.49 -10.06 -3.57
N HIS A 95 -2.98 -9.13 -2.78
CA HIS A 95 -3.23 -9.08 -1.34
C HIS A 95 -4.61 -8.47 -1.04
N ASP A 96 -5.43 -9.19 -0.28
CA ASP A 96 -6.73 -8.70 0.19
C ASP A 96 -6.63 -7.54 1.19
N ARG A 97 -5.46 -7.38 1.82
CA ARG A 97 -5.24 -6.45 2.93
C ARG A 97 -3.90 -5.74 2.79
N SER A 98 -3.88 -4.49 3.24
CA SER A 98 -2.65 -3.71 3.40
C SER A 98 -2.48 -3.36 4.86
N LEU A 99 -1.52 -3.99 5.53
CA LEU A 99 -1.21 -3.73 6.95
C LEU A 99 -0.91 -2.24 7.18
N GLN A 100 -0.20 -1.60 6.25
CA GLN A 100 0.07 -0.17 6.28
C GLN A 100 -1.23 0.65 6.32
N TYR A 101 -2.21 0.31 5.49
CA TYR A 101 -3.50 0.98 5.47
C TYR A 101 -4.32 0.69 6.74
N GLU A 102 -4.34 -0.55 7.22
CA GLU A 102 -5.07 -0.92 8.44
C GLU A 102 -4.53 -0.20 9.69
N VAL A 103 -3.21 -0.10 9.82
CA VAL A 103 -2.56 0.64 10.91
C VAL A 103 -2.84 2.13 10.81
N SER A 104 -2.71 2.71 9.61
CA SER A 104 -2.88 4.16 9.41
C SER A 104 -4.32 4.64 9.52
N SER A 105 -5.30 3.84 9.06
CA SER A 105 -6.73 4.11 9.25
C SER A 105 -7.09 4.11 10.74
N ARG A 106 -6.49 3.20 11.53
CA ARG A 106 -6.71 3.01 12.98
C ARG A 106 -5.70 3.75 13.88
N ARG A 107 -5.01 4.78 13.37
CA ARG A 107 -3.91 5.48 14.07
C ARG A 107 -4.20 5.90 15.51
N GLN A 108 -5.43 6.30 15.84
CA GLN A 108 -5.82 6.70 17.19
C GLN A 108 -5.83 5.52 18.16
N LEU A 109 -6.35 4.39 17.69
CA LEU A 109 -6.39 3.14 18.44
C LEU A 109 -4.98 2.61 18.67
N VAL A 110 -4.15 2.64 17.63
CA VAL A 110 -2.72 2.29 17.70
C VAL A 110 -1.99 3.19 18.70
N ALA A 111 -2.18 4.51 18.63
CA ALA A 111 -1.59 5.46 19.56
C ALA A 111 -2.04 5.20 21.01
N GLY A 112 -3.33 4.90 21.22
CA GLY A 112 -3.89 4.58 22.54
C GLY A 112 -3.28 3.31 23.14
N VAL A 113 -3.16 2.23 22.36
CA VAL A 113 -2.52 0.98 22.79
C VAL A 113 -1.05 1.22 23.13
N MET A 114 -0.30 1.90 22.26
CA MET A 114 1.10 2.22 22.50
C MET A 114 1.29 3.08 23.76
N GLY A 115 0.41 4.06 23.97
CA GLY A 115 0.40 4.88 25.18
C GLY A 115 0.16 4.05 26.44
N ALA A 116 -0.85 3.18 26.43
CA ALA A 116 -1.17 2.31 27.55
C ALA A 116 -0.01 1.35 27.91
N VAL A 117 0.63 0.75 26.90
CA VAL A 117 1.82 -0.09 27.08
C VAL A 117 2.98 0.70 27.70
N GLY A 118 3.22 1.92 27.22
CA GLY A 118 4.27 2.79 27.77
C GLY A 118 4.04 3.14 29.24
N VAL A 119 2.80 3.51 29.60
CA VAL A 119 2.41 3.79 31.00
C VAL A 119 2.56 2.55 31.87
N GLY A 120 2.08 1.39 31.41
CA GLY A 120 2.20 0.13 32.13
C GLY A 120 3.66 -0.28 32.39
N ALA A 121 4.53 -0.15 31.39
CA ALA A 121 5.95 -0.45 31.52
C ALA A 121 6.67 0.50 32.51
N ALA A 122 6.35 1.79 32.45
CA ALA A 122 6.89 2.77 33.40
C ALA A 122 6.41 2.49 34.84
N GLY A 123 5.13 2.18 35.02
CA GLY A 123 4.56 1.80 36.32
C GLY A 123 5.19 0.53 36.90
N ALA A 124 5.32 -0.54 36.10
CA ALA A 124 5.97 -1.78 36.52
C ALA A 124 7.45 -1.56 36.90
N ARG A 125 8.16 -0.69 36.17
CA ARG A 125 9.54 -0.31 36.50
C ARG A 125 9.62 0.48 37.81
N ALA A 126 8.67 1.38 38.07
CA ALA A 126 8.61 2.14 39.31
C ALA A 126 8.33 1.23 40.53
N VAL A 127 7.39 0.28 40.41
CA VAL A 127 7.08 -0.71 41.46
C VAL A 127 8.31 -1.58 41.77
N ARG A 128 8.99 -2.12 40.75
CA ARG A 128 10.20 -2.94 40.91
C ARG A 128 11.38 -2.17 41.50
N ARG A 129 11.48 -0.85 41.28
CA ARG A 129 12.51 -0.01 41.91
C ARG A 129 12.21 0.22 43.38
N ARG A 130 10.93 0.35 43.75
CA ARG A 130 10.50 0.58 45.14
C ARG A 130 10.66 -0.66 46.03
N SER A 131 10.56 -1.86 45.47
CA SER A 131 10.70 -3.13 46.19
C SER A 131 12.15 -3.61 46.38
N ARG A 132 13.15 -2.83 45.93
CA ARG A 132 14.59 -3.13 46.04
C ARG A 132 15.32 -2.26 47.07
N TRP A 133 14.57 -1.44 47.80
CA TRP A 133 14.98 -0.68 48.97
C TRP A 133 14.23 -1.25 50.17
#